data_AF-A0A350PCZ1-F1
#
_entry.id   AF-A0A350PCZ1-F1
#
_cell.length_a   1.000
_cell.length_b   1.000
_cell.length_c   1.000
_cell.angle_alpha   90.00
_cell.angle_beta   90.00
_cell.angle_gamma   90.00
#
_symmetry.space_group_name_H-M   'P 1'
#
loop_
_entity.id
_entity.type
_entity.pdbx_description
1 polymer ?
#
loop_
_entity_poly.entity_id
_entity_poly.type
_entity_poly.pdbx_seq_one_letter_code
_entity_poly.pdbx_strand_id
1 'polypeptide(L)'
;GFEYEVEVVGGDITANHSNMVITVTAFGEVEGKNVVYRSGAKQGDAICVTGDLGAAIAGLRILMREKKYWEEHGNEGAQPDLSEYEFVVKRQLVPAARKNLIDALKEHNITPSSMIDVTQGLVHEVSQIASASDLGAYLYQAAIPVAVETRHVADEMDEDVDRYALFGGEDLEIVFTLP
;
A
#
# COMPACT_ATOMS: atom_id res chain seq x y z
N GLY A 1 8.55 15.70 3.14
CA GLY A 1 8.41 17.00 2.44
C GLY A 1 9.29 17.05 1.22
N PHE A 2 10.60 17.20 1.40
CA PHE A 2 11.56 17.39 0.32
C PHE A 2 11.51 16.34 -0.81
N GLU A 3 11.38 15.06 -0.47
CA GLU A 3 11.30 13.97 -1.47
C GLU A 3 10.08 14.08 -2.40
N TYR A 4 8.96 14.60 -1.89
CA TYR A 4 7.71 14.72 -2.64
C TYR A 4 7.41 16.14 -3.09
N GLU A 5 8.32 17.09 -2.84
CA GLU A 5 8.16 18.52 -3.15
C GLU A 5 6.88 19.11 -2.54
N VAL A 6 6.54 18.67 -1.32
CA VAL A 6 5.36 19.14 -0.58
C VAL A 6 5.76 20.00 0.62
N GLU A 7 4.96 21.03 0.89
CA GLU A 7 5.13 21.96 2.00
C GLU A 7 3.98 21.83 3.02
N VAL A 8 4.31 21.91 4.31
CA VAL A 8 3.32 21.97 5.39
C VAL A 8 2.99 23.44 5.64
N VAL A 9 1.81 23.87 5.22
CA VAL A 9 1.40 25.28 5.23
C VAL A 9 0.60 25.69 6.48
N GLY A 10 0.26 24.75 7.35
CA GLY A 10 -0.49 25.04 8.58
C GLY A 10 -0.90 23.78 9.36
N GLY A 11 -1.49 23.99 10.53
CA GLY A 11 -1.98 22.96 11.42
C GLY A 11 -2.30 23.52 12.81
N ASP A 12 -2.93 22.72 13.66
CA ASP A 12 -3.14 23.02 15.07
C ASP A 12 -2.83 21.79 15.94
N ILE A 13 -2.47 22.01 17.20
CA ILE A 13 -2.17 20.94 18.15
C ILE A 13 -3.04 21.15 19.40
N THR A 14 -3.84 20.15 19.71
CA THR A 14 -4.65 20.12 20.94
C THR A 14 -4.17 19.00 21.85
N ALA A 15 -4.10 19.28 23.15
CA ALA A 15 -3.75 18.28 24.15
C ALA A 15 -4.85 17.19 24.25
N ASN A 16 -4.43 15.93 24.16
CA ASN A 16 -5.27 14.77 24.43
C ASN A 16 -4.52 13.86 25.42
N HIS A 17 -5.17 13.53 26.54
CA HIS A 17 -4.54 12.80 27.64
C HIS A 17 -4.61 11.28 27.50
N SER A 18 -5.36 10.75 26.53
CA SER A 18 -5.53 9.29 26.36
C SER A 18 -4.84 8.76 25.12
N ASN A 19 -4.94 9.46 23.99
CA ASN A 19 -4.48 8.96 22.69
C ASN A 19 -3.76 10.05 21.89
N MET A 20 -2.82 9.62 21.04
CA MET A 20 -2.29 10.45 19.97
C MET A 20 -3.18 10.29 18.73
N VAL A 21 -3.64 11.41 18.18
CA VAL A 21 -4.44 11.43 16.95
C VAL A 21 -3.76 12.39 15.98
N ILE A 22 -3.55 11.92 14.75
CA ILE A 22 -2.93 12.70 13.68
C ILE A 22 -3.93 12.78 12.54
N THR A 23 -4.32 14.00 12.19
CA THR A 23 -5.19 14.29 11.03
C THR A 23 -4.39 15.10 10.03
N VAL A 24 -4.37 14.64 8.78
CA VAL A 24 -3.63 15.30 7.70
C VAL A 24 -4.60 15.62 6.56
N THR A 25 -4.51 16.83 6.04
CA THR A 25 -5.21 17.25 4.81
C THR A 25 -4.15 17.60 3.77
N ALA A 26 -4.27 17.01 2.58
CA ALA A 26 -3.37 17.26 1.46
C ALA A 26 -4.12 17.89 0.28
N PHE A 27 -3.46 18.78 -0.45
CA PHE A 27 -3.96 19.38 -1.68
C PHE A 27 -2.97 19.10 -2.80
N GLY A 28 -3.49 18.79 -3.99
CA GLY A 28 -2.71 18.56 -5.19
C GLY A 28 -3.42 19.13 -6.41
N GLU A 29 -2.67 19.42 -7.46
CA GLU A 29 -3.18 19.92 -8.73
C GLU A 29 -2.75 19.00 -9.88
N VAL A 30 -3.64 18.84 -10.85
CA VAL A 30 -3.38 18.11 -12.09
C VAL A 30 -4.17 18.77 -13.21
N GLU A 31 -3.58 18.84 -14.41
CA GLU A 31 -4.32 19.31 -15.58
C GLU A 31 -5.52 18.38 -15.83
N GLY A 32 -6.71 18.94 -16.11
CA GLY A 32 -7.95 18.15 -16.20
C GLY A 32 -7.88 16.97 -17.18
N LYS A 33 -7.12 17.10 -18.28
CA LYS A 33 -6.91 16.02 -19.27
C LYS A 33 -6.03 14.86 -18.76
N ASN A 34 -5.27 15.07 -17.70
CA ASN A 34 -4.36 14.09 -17.09
C ASN A 34 -4.98 13.44 -15.83
N VAL A 35 -6.22 13.81 -15.47
CA VAL A 35 -6.92 13.18 -14.35
C VAL A 35 -7.30 11.75 -14.75
N VAL A 36 -6.85 10.78 -13.97
CA VAL A 36 -7.23 9.37 -14.11
C VAL A 36 -8.21 9.01 -13.00
N TYR A 37 -9.41 8.60 -13.39
CA TYR A 37 -10.48 8.19 -12.48
C TYR A 37 -10.53 6.66 -12.34
N ARG A 38 -11.26 6.16 -11.35
CA ARG A 38 -11.52 4.71 -11.19
C ARG A 38 -12.42 4.12 -12.28
N SER A 39 -13.23 4.96 -12.94
CA SER A 39 -14.30 4.54 -13.85
C SER A 39 -13.90 4.43 -15.33
N GLY A 40 -12.65 4.68 -15.70
CA GLY A 40 -12.25 4.70 -17.11
C GLY A 40 -11.81 3.36 -17.70
N ALA A 41 -11.77 2.27 -16.91
CA ALA A 41 -11.39 0.94 -17.38
C ALA A 41 -12.33 0.44 -18.49
N LYS A 42 -11.78 -0.34 -19.42
CA LYS A 42 -12.51 -0.91 -20.56
C LYS A 42 -12.33 -2.42 -20.64
N GLN A 43 -13.26 -3.07 -21.33
CA GLN A 43 -13.12 -4.50 -21.63
C GLN A 43 -11.85 -4.73 -22.46
N GLY A 44 -11.03 -5.67 -21.99
CA GLY A 44 -9.76 -6.01 -22.63
C GLY A 44 -8.55 -5.34 -21.99
N ASP A 45 -8.74 -4.32 -21.15
CA ASP A 45 -7.64 -3.67 -20.45
C ASP A 45 -6.91 -4.68 -19.53
N ALA A 46 -5.59 -4.62 -19.52
CA ALA A 46 -4.74 -5.28 -18.53
C ALA A 46 -4.89 -4.59 -17.16
N ILE A 47 -4.93 -5.38 -16.09
CA ILE A 47 -4.84 -4.90 -14.71
C ILE A 47 -3.38 -4.99 -14.28
N CYS A 48 -2.79 -3.84 -13.97
CA CYS A 48 -1.41 -3.70 -13.54
C CYS A 48 -1.38 -3.30 -12.06
N VAL A 49 -0.33 -3.72 -11.37
CA VAL A 49 -0.03 -3.26 -10.02
C VAL A 49 1.44 -2.89 -9.91
N THR A 50 1.76 -1.88 -9.12
CA THR A 50 3.15 -1.57 -8.79
C THR A 50 3.65 -2.39 -7.61
N GLY A 51 4.98 -2.59 -7.56
CA GLY A 51 5.65 -3.19 -6.42
C GLY A 51 5.16 -4.59 -6.07
N ASP A 52 5.44 -4.99 -4.83
CA ASP A 52 5.02 -6.26 -4.24
C ASP A 52 3.91 -6.02 -3.21
N LEU A 53 2.95 -6.94 -3.17
CA LEU A 53 1.78 -6.85 -2.30
C LEU A 53 1.93 -7.70 -1.03
N GLY A 54 1.20 -7.31 0.02
CA GLY A 54 1.13 -8.00 1.30
C GLY A 54 2.29 -7.71 2.26
N ALA A 55 3.23 -6.86 1.86
CA ALA A 55 4.42 -6.58 2.67
C ALA A 55 4.09 -5.72 3.90
N ALA A 56 3.12 -4.80 3.78
CA ALA A 56 2.68 -3.99 4.92
C ALA A 56 2.09 -4.86 6.02
N ILE A 57 1.11 -5.72 5.69
CA ILE A 57 0.53 -6.62 6.68
C ILE A 57 1.55 -7.61 7.26
N ALA A 58 2.52 -8.11 6.47
CA ALA A 58 3.62 -8.89 7.02
C ALA A 58 4.43 -8.11 8.07
N GLY A 59 4.74 -6.84 7.81
CA GLY A 59 5.40 -5.96 8.76
C GLY A 59 4.59 -5.78 10.04
N LEU A 60 3.27 -5.57 9.90
CA LEU A 60 2.36 -5.48 11.05
C LEU A 60 2.36 -6.77 11.89
N ARG A 61 2.40 -7.94 11.26
CA ARG A 61 2.45 -9.24 11.97
C ARG A 61 3.68 -9.37 12.84
N ILE A 62 4.86 -9.03 12.31
CA ILE A 62 6.11 -9.02 13.07
C ILE A 62 6.02 -8.02 14.23
N LEU A 63 5.56 -6.79 13.98
CA LEU A 63 5.42 -5.78 15.03
C LEU A 63 4.46 -6.21 16.15
N MET A 64 3.36 -6.89 15.81
CA MET A 64 2.41 -7.43 16.79
C MET A 64 3.00 -8.61 17.57
N ARG A 65 3.78 -9.49 16.93
CA ARG A 65 4.49 -10.58 17.60
C ARG A 65 5.48 -10.05 18.64
N GLU A 66 6.34 -9.11 18.24
CA GLU A 66 7.34 -8.51 19.13
C GLU A 66 6.68 -7.73 20.27
N LYS A 67 5.60 -6.99 19.97
CA LYS A 67 4.80 -6.32 21.01
C LYS A 67 4.27 -7.30 22.04
N LYS A 68 3.67 -8.42 21.60
CA LYS A 68 3.13 -9.44 22.50
C LYS A 68 4.24 -10.05 23.37
N TYR A 69 5.38 -10.39 22.78
CA TYR A 69 6.53 -10.90 23.51
C TYR A 69 7.00 -9.92 24.59
N TRP A 70 7.09 -8.63 24.25
CA TRP A 70 7.47 -7.56 25.17
C TRP A 70 6.46 -7.37 26.32
N GLU A 71 5.17 -7.46 26.04
CA GLU A 71 4.11 -7.39 27.07
C GLU A 71 4.15 -8.59 28.04
N GLU A 72 4.51 -9.79 27.56
CA GLU A 72 4.57 -11.02 28.36
C GLU A 72 5.84 -11.13 29.22
N HIS A 73 6.98 -10.67 28.72
CA HIS A 73 8.29 -10.84 29.39
C HIS A 73 8.73 -9.60 30.17
N GLY A 74 7.99 -8.50 30.07
CA GLY A 74 8.26 -7.27 30.80
C GLY A 74 9.41 -6.45 30.23
N ASN A 75 9.52 -5.23 30.76
CA ASN A 75 10.40 -4.18 30.26
C ASN A 75 11.88 -4.40 30.67
N GLU A 76 12.46 -5.57 30.39
CA GLU A 76 13.90 -5.83 30.60
C GLU A 76 14.79 -5.10 29.55
N GLY A 77 14.33 -3.97 29.00
CA GLY A 77 15.13 -3.08 28.16
C GLY A 77 15.60 -3.65 26.83
N ALA A 78 15.20 -4.87 26.45
CA ALA A 78 15.52 -5.46 25.16
C ALA A 78 14.65 -4.83 24.08
N GLN A 79 15.26 -4.01 23.23
CA GLN A 79 14.65 -3.56 21.98
C GLN A 79 14.61 -4.77 21.02
N PRO A 80 13.48 -5.08 20.38
CA PRO A 80 13.41 -6.18 19.44
C PRO A 80 14.36 -5.92 18.27
N ASP A 81 15.15 -6.93 17.90
CA ASP A 81 15.97 -6.88 16.71
C ASP A 81 15.09 -7.18 15.49
N LEU A 82 14.82 -6.15 14.69
CA LEU A 82 14.00 -6.23 13.49
C LEU A 82 14.84 -6.24 12.21
N SER A 83 16.16 -6.41 12.31
CA SER A 83 17.06 -6.33 11.15
C SER A 83 16.71 -7.35 10.05
N GLU A 84 16.32 -8.57 10.43
CA GLU A 84 15.88 -9.60 9.47
C GLU A 84 14.55 -9.27 8.78
N TYR A 85 13.74 -8.38 9.38
CA TYR A 85 12.40 -8.00 8.91
C TYR A 85 12.35 -6.58 8.35
N GLU A 86 13.51 -5.94 8.13
CA GLU A 86 13.61 -4.52 7.78
C GLU A 86 12.73 -4.15 6.58
N PHE A 87 12.69 -5.00 5.55
CA PHE A 87 11.88 -4.80 4.36
C PHE A 87 10.38 -4.64 4.70
N VAL A 88 9.77 -5.64 5.33
CA VAL A 88 8.32 -5.65 5.63
C VAL A 88 7.96 -4.60 6.68
N VAL A 89 8.83 -4.37 7.67
CA VAL A 89 8.61 -3.36 8.73
C VAL A 89 8.62 -1.95 8.13
N LYS A 90 9.55 -1.66 7.21
CA LYS A 90 9.56 -0.38 6.50
C LYS A 90 8.31 -0.19 5.67
N ARG A 91 7.81 -1.24 5.01
CA ARG A 91 6.57 -1.19 4.22
C ARG A 91 5.37 -0.81 5.06
N GLN A 92 5.28 -1.27 6.31
CA GLN A 92 4.22 -0.88 7.24
C GLN A 92 4.40 0.53 7.84
N LEU A 93 5.62 0.87 8.28
CA LEU A 93 5.84 2.08 9.09
C LEU A 93 6.17 3.33 8.27
N VAL A 94 6.81 3.16 7.12
CA VAL A 94 7.28 4.25 6.26
C VAL A 94 7.03 3.88 4.78
N PRO A 95 5.77 3.65 4.38
CA PRO A 95 5.47 3.35 2.99
C PRO A 95 5.82 4.56 2.10
N ALA A 96 6.36 4.26 0.91
CA ALA A 96 6.75 5.28 -0.06
C ALA A 96 5.63 5.52 -1.07
N ALA A 97 5.25 6.79 -1.27
CA ALA A 97 4.27 7.13 -2.29
C ALA A 97 4.85 6.91 -3.69
N ARG A 98 4.05 6.33 -4.60
CA ARG A 98 4.48 5.95 -5.96
C ARG A 98 4.54 7.13 -6.95
N LYS A 99 5.17 8.25 -6.57
CA LYS A 99 5.40 9.41 -7.47
C LYS A 99 6.21 9.00 -8.71
N ASN A 100 7.18 8.11 -8.53
CA ASN A 100 8.00 7.57 -9.60
C ASN A 100 7.19 6.87 -10.72
N LEU A 101 6.06 6.22 -10.39
CA LEU A 101 5.15 5.66 -11.39
C LEU A 101 4.57 6.78 -12.26
N ILE A 102 4.10 7.86 -11.63
CA ILE A 102 3.46 8.98 -12.33
C ILE A 102 4.46 9.64 -13.28
N ASP A 103 5.70 9.82 -12.85
CA ASP A 103 6.76 10.38 -13.68
C ASP A 103 7.09 9.46 -14.87
N ALA A 104 7.24 8.16 -14.64
CA ALA A 104 7.49 7.17 -15.71
C ALA A 104 6.34 7.11 -16.73
N LEU A 105 5.08 7.13 -16.28
CA LEU A 105 3.91 7.16 -17.17
C LEU A 105 3.92 8.39 -18.07
N LYS A 106 4.25 9.57 -17.52
CA LYS A 106 4.38 10.82 -18.29
C LYS A 106 5.51 10.76 -19.30
N GLU A 107 6.69 10.28 -18.91
CA GLU A 107 7.85 10.15 -19.81
C GLU A 107 7.55 9.26 -21.03
N HIS A 108 6.75 8.22 -20.83
CA HIS A 108 6.35 7.32 -21.90
C HIS A 108 5.06 7.72 -22.62
N ASN A 109 4.46 8.86 -22.29
CA ASN A 109 3.15 9.31 -22.81
C ASN A 109 2.04 8.26 -22.65
N ILE A 110 2.06 7.55 -21.52
CA ILE A 110 1.07 6.54 -21.16
C ILE A 110 0.08 7.16 -20.17
N THR A 111 -1.20 7.12 -20.52
CA THR A 111 -2.29 7.47 -19.60
C THR A 111 -3.08 6.21 -19.28
N PRO A 112 -3.06 5.73 -18.03
CA PRO A 112 -3.92 4.64 -17.60
C PRO A 112 -5.39 4.97 -17.81
N SER A 113 -6.17 3.96 -18.16
CA SER A 113 -7.61 4.10 -18.32
C SER A 113 -8.30 4.24 -16.95
N SER A 114 -7.78 3.58 -15.92
CA SER A 114 -8.18 3.78 -14.53
C SER A 114 -7.03 3.61 -13.55
N MET A 115 -7.17 4.14 -12.33
CA MET A 115 -6.13 4.08 -11.29
C MET A 115 -6.73 4.20 -9.88
N ILE A 116 -6.15 3.50 -8.92
CA ILE A 116 -6.44 3.56 -7.49
C ILE A 116 -5.23 3.07 -6.67
N ASP A 117 -5.07 3.55 -5.45
CA ASP A 117 -4.07 3.07 -4.49
C ASP A 117 -4.55 1.84 -3.70
N VAL A 118 -3.61 0.98 -3.27
CA VAL A 118 -3.87 -0.24 -2.50
C VAL A 118 -3.90 0.07 -1.01
N THR A 119 -5.11 0.27 -0.49
CA THR A 119 -5.34 0.62 0.93
C THR A 119 -6.00 -0.52 1.70
N GLN A 120 -6.95 -1.24 1.08
CA GLN A 120 -7.71 -2.32 1.71
C GLN A 120 -7.46 -3.70 1.07
N GLY A 121 -6.44 -3.78 0.23
CA GLY A 121 -6.01 -4.99 -0.46
C GLY A 121 -6.50 -5.12 -1.89
N LEU A 122 -5.78 -5.92 -2.67
CA LEU A 122 -5.91 -5.99 -4.12
C LEU A 122 -7.33 -6.30 -4.58
N VAL A 123 -7.98 -7.28 -3.95
CA VAL A 123 -9.34 -7.70 -4.33
C VAL A 123 -10.33 -6.55 -4.13
N HIS A 124 -10.19 -5.81 -3.03
CA HIS A 124 -11.05 -4.67 -2.75
C HIS A 124 -10.88 -3.59 -3.82
N GLU A 125 -9.66 -3.17 -4.11
CA GLU A 125 -9.43 -2.06 -5.03
C GLU A 125 -9.74 -2.40 -6.49
N VAL A 126 -9.43 -3.63 -6.91
CA VAL A 126 -9.87 -4.12 -8.24
C VAL A 126 -11.39 -4.15 -8.32
N SER A 127 -12.10 -4.53 -7.25
CA SER A 127 -13.57 -4.49 -7.22
C SER A 127 -14.13 -3.06 -7.30
N GLN A 128 -13.41 -2.07 -6.76
CA GLN A 128 -13.79 -0.65 -6.84
C GLN A 128 -13.66 -0.13 -8.27
N ILE A 129 -12.55 -0.44 -8.96
CA ILE A 129 -12.39 -0.12 -10.39
C ILE A 129 -13.48 -0.82 -11.21
N ALA A 130 -13.65 -2.13 -11.03
CA ALA A 130 -14.62 -2.92 -11.77
C ALA A 130 -16.05 -2.37 -11.61
N SER A 131 -16.45 -2.07 -10.37
CA SER A 131 -17.77 -1.48 -10.08
C SER A 131 -17.92 -0.07 -10.65
N ALA A 132 -16.89 0.77 -10.56
CA ALA A 132 -16.92 2.13 -11.11
C ALA A 132 -16.98 2.17 -12.65
N SER A 133 -16.50 1.11 -13.30
CA SER A 133 -16.50 0.94 -14.76
C SER A 133 -17.62 0.05 -15.30
N ASP A 134 -18.49 -0.50 -14.45
CA ASP A 134 -19.54 -1.46 -14.84
C ASP A 134 -18.99 -2.70 -15.56
N LEU A 135 -17.89 -3.26 -15.01
CA LEU A 135 -17.17 -4.42 -15.55
C LEU A 135 -16.95 -5.49 -14.47
N GLY A 136 -16.48 -6.66 -14.90
CA GLY A 136 -15.85 -7.66 -14.04
C GLY A 136 -14.33 -7.71 -14.25
N ALA A 137 -13.61 -8.39 -13.36
CA ALA A 137 -12.17 -8.54 -13.42
C ALA A 137 -11.74 -10.01 -13.29
N TYR A 138 -10.69 -10.40 -13.99
CA TYR A 138 -10.03 -11.69 -13.84
C TYR A 138 -8.62 -11.45 -13.33
N LEU A 139 -8.28 -12.04 -12.18
CA LEU A 139 -6.95 -12.00 -11.61
C LEU A 139 -6.34 -13.41 -11.67
N TYR A 140 -5.12 -13.49 -12.16
CA TYR A 140 -4.34 -14.73 -12.14
C TYR A 140 -3.42 -14.71 -10.93
N GLN A 141 -3.69 -15.56 -9.94
CA GLN A 141 -2.95 -15.63 -8.69
C GLN A 141 -1.43 -15.75 -8.92
N ALA A 142 -1.01 -16.56 -9.89
CA ALA A 142 0.40 -16.74 -10.25
C ALA A 142 1.10 -15.47 -10.79
N ALA A 143 0.33 -14.46 -11.20
CA ALA A 143 0.86 -13.18 -11.69
C ALA A 143 0.92 -12.09 -10.59
N ILE A 144 0.42 -12.37 -9.38
CA ILE A 144 0.41 -11.40 -8.29
C ILE A 144 1.84 -11.29 -7.71
N PRO A 145 2.47 -10.11 -7.74
CA PRO A 145 3.82 -9.93 -7.24
C PRO A 145 3.83 -9.94 -5.71
N VAL A 146 4.66 -10.80 -5.15
CA VAL A 146 4.85 -10.96 -3.71
C VAL A 146 6.33 -11.16 -3.44
N ALA A 147 6.92 -10.28 -2.64
CA ALA A 147 8.32 -10.32 -2.25
C ALA A 147 8.63 -11.59 -1.45
N VAL A 148 9.87 -12.05 -1.55
CA VAL A 148 10.34 -13.26 -0.86
C VAL A 148 10.30 -13.06 0.66
N GLU A 149 10.61 -11.87 1.13
CA GLU A 149 10.55 -11.45 2.53
C GLU A 149 9.13 -11.55 3.09
N THR A 150 8.12 -11.15 2.30
CA THR A 150 6.71 -11.30 2.67
C THR A 150 6.33 -12.79 2.80
N ARG A 151 6.82 -13.65 1.90
CA ARG A 151 6.61 -15.11 1.96
C ARG A 151 7.24 -15.71 3.20
N HIS A 152 8.48 -15.36 3.52
CA HIS A 152 9.16 -15.85 4.72
C HIS A 152 8.40 -15.51 6.00
N VAL A 153 7.86 -14.29 6.11
CA VAL A 153 7.04 -13.91 7.27
C VAL A 153 5.75 -14.72 7.33
N ALA A 154 5.06 -14.90 6.20
CA ALA A 154 3.85 -15.72 6.17
C ALA A 154 4.13 -17.18 6.58
N ASP A 155 5.22 -17.77 6.08
CA ASP A 155 5.67 -19.12 6.46
C ASP A 155 5.99 -19.20 7.97
N GLU A 156 6.68 -18.21 8.52
CA GLU A 156 6.99 -18.15 9.96
C GLU A 156 5.72 -18.03 10.83
N MET A 157 4.70 -17.33 10.33
CA MET A 157 3.42 -17.19 11.01
C MET A 157 2.46 -18.38 10.78
N ASP A 158 2.85 -19.38 9.97
CA ASP A 158 1.98 -20.48 9.53
C ASP A 158 0.69 -19.97 8.85
N GLU A 159 0.83 -18.91 8.03
CA GLU A 159 -0.27 -18.26 7.31
C GLU A 159 -0.05 -18.32 5.78
N ASP A 160 -1.16 -18.28 5.02
CA ASP A 160 -1.11 -18.25 3.56
C ASP A 160 -0.77 -16.84 3.04
N VAL A 161 0.36 -16.71 2.36
CA VAL A 161 0.84 -15.44 1.79
C VAL A 161 -0.11 -14.86 0.75
N ASP A 162 -0.90 -15.67 0.05
CA ASP A 162 -1.87 -15.16 -0.91
C ASP A 162 -2.97 -14.37 -0.21
N ARG A 163 -3.27 -14.67 1.06
CA ARG A 163 -4.17 -13.85 1.87
C ARG A 163 -3.58 -12.46 2.12
N TYR A 164 -2.27 -12.36 2.24
CA TYR A 164 -1.57 -11.10 2.49
C TYR A 164 -1.64 -10.25 1.22
N ALA A 165 -1.37 -10.83 0.05
CA ALA A 165 -1.40 -10.10 -1.21
C ALA A 165 -2.83 -9.70 -1.64
N LEU A 166 -3.82 -10.57 -1.42
CA LEU A 166 -5.21 -10.34 -1.87
C LEU A 166 -6.02 -9.44 -0.94
N PHE A 167 -5.80 -9.58 0.37
CA PHE A 167 -6.62 -8.96 1.41
C PHE A 167 -5.81 -8.15 2.43
N GLY A 168 -4.47 -8.18 2.34
CA GLY A 168 -3.62 -7.27 3.10
C GLY A 168 -3.75 -5.85 2.56
N GLY A 169 -3.99 -4.90 3.45
CA GLY A 169 -4.11 -3.49 3.13
C GLY A 169 -2.78 -2.74 3.33
N GLU A 170 -2.87 -1.42 3.15
CA GLU A 170 -1.81 -0.45 3.47
C GLU A 170 -0.48 -0.62 2.70
N ASP A 171 -0.43 -1.41 1.63
CA ASP A 171 0.76 -1.52 0.79
C ASP A 171 1.12 -0.20 0.08
N LEU A 172 0.12 0.67 -0.13
CA LEU A 172 0.21 1.96 -0.84
C LEU A 172 0.84 1.84 -2.25
N GLU A 173 0.71 0.66 -2.84
CA GLU A 173 0.91 0.43 -4.26
C GLU A 173 -0.22 1.01 -5.08
N ILE A 174 -0.05 1.03 -6.41
CA ILE A 174 -1.07 1.52 -7.32
C ILE A 174 -1.57 0.37 -8.18
N VAL A 175 -2.88 0.19 -8.22
CA VAL A 175 -3.58 -0.64 -9.21
C VAL A 175 -4.09 0.28 -10.31
N PHE A 176 -3.80 -0.07 -11.56
CA PHE A 176 -4.22 0.72 -12.72
C PHE A 176 -4.48 -0.17 -13.93
N THR A 177 -5.21 0.37 -14.91
CA THR A 177 -5.57 -0.37 -16.12
C THR A 177 -5.01 0.26 -17.39
N LEU A 178 -4.64 -0.58 -18.36
CA LEU A 178 -4.09 -0.17 -19.66
C LEU A 178 -4.70 -0.98 -20.81
N PRO A 179 -4.92 -0.40 -22.00
CA PRO A 179 -5.37 -1.14 -23.19
C PRO A 179 -4.43 -2.24 -23.66
#